data_AF-A0A3C0VA08-F1
#
_entry.id   AF-A0A3C0VA08-F1
#
_cell.length_a   1.000
_cell.length_b   1.000
_cell.length_c   1.000
_cell.angle_alpha   90.00
_cell.angle_beta   90.00
_cell.angle_gamma   90.00
#
_symmetry.space_group_name_H-M   'P 1'
#
loop_
_entity.id
_entity.type
_entity.pdbx_description
1 polymer ?
#
loop_
_entity_poly.entity_id
_entity_poly.type
_entity_poly.pdbx_seq_one_letter_code
_entity_poly.pdbx_strand_id
1 'polypeptide(L)'
;MDYVSKRTCLGIPLVHIARGRMEDGRYRRGVAKGWIAVGDIAFGVLFSLGGVAVGGIAFGGIGAGVLALGGVALGGLAIGGEATGIGAIGGLAVGLYFAAGGLAVAWHVARGGLAVAAHANDAVAEHFFSADNLSALLATCAHYAWPFLLVPVLLVFQALVRRRIEPEAPDGR
;
A
#
# COMPACT_ATOMS: atom_id res chain seq x y z
N MET A 1 11.82 -20.08 -5.28
CA MET A 1 11.28 -20.72 -4.05
C MET A 1 9.83 -20.32 -4.04
N ASP A 2 8.91 -21.28 -4.16
CA ASP A 2 7.50 -20.99 -4.31
C ASP A 2 6.73 -21.69 -3.18
N TYR A 3 6.05 -20.90 -2.36
CA TYR A 3 5.26 -21.36 -1.22
C TYR A 3 3.86 -20.76 -1.30
N VAL A 4 2.85 -21.62 -1.21
CA VAL A 4 1.44 -21.24 -1.21
C VAL A 4 0.80 -21.81 0.05
N SER A 5 0.14 -20.97 0.84
CA SER A 5 -0.56 -21.41 2.04
C SER A 5 -1.78 -22.27 1.70
N LYS A 6 -2.02 -23.33 2.49
CA LYS A 6 -3.22 -24.19 2.35
C LYS A 6 -4.54 -23.45 2.64
N ARG A 7 -4.50 -22.36 3.41
CA ARG A 7 -5.68 -21.55 3.72
C ARG A 7 -5.98 -20.61 2.54
N THR A 8 -7.18 -20.71 1.99
CA THR A 8 -7.69 -19.80 0.96
C THR A 8 -8.82 -18.96 1.56
N CYS A 9 -8.86 -17.68 1.20
CA CYS A 9 -9.94 -16.77 1.56
C CYS A 9 -10.41 -16.08 0.29
N LEU A 10 -11.73 -16.12 0.02
CA LEU A 10 -12.33 -15.60 -1.22
C LEU A 10 -11.76 -16.23 -2.52
N GLY A 11 -11.30 -17.49 -2.47
CA GLY A 11 -10.71 -18.18 -3.62
C GLY A 11 -9.25 -17.83 -3.91
N ILE A 12 -8.61 -17.01 -3.04
CA ILE A 12 -7.22 -16.55 -3.17
C ILE A 12 -6.41 -17.11 -2.00
N PRO A 13 -5.15 -17.58 -2.18
CA PRO A 13 -4.31 -18.03 -1.07
C PRO A 13 -4.03 -16.90 -0.08
N LEU A 14 -4.01 -17.23 1.21
CA LEU A 14 -3.76 -16.26 2.28
C LEU A 14 -2.34 -15.71 2.18
N VAL A 15 -1.36 -16.59 1.96
CA VAL A 15 0.05 -16.22 1.78
C VAL A 15 0.58 -16.89 0.53
N HIS A 16 1.22 -16.11 -0.33
CA HIS A 16 1.93 -16.61 -1.49
C HIS A 16 3.31 -15.96 -1.55
N ILE A 17 4.35 -16.77 -1.48
CA ILE A 17 5.74 -16.36 -1.61
C ILE A 17 6.26 -16.97 -2.91
N ALA A 18 6.70 -16.15 -3.86
CA ALA A 18 7.25 -16.61 -5.13
C ALA A 18 8.54 -15.84 -5.43
N ARG A 19 9.68 -16.50 -5.28
CA ARG A 19 11.00 -15.90 -5.53
C ARG A 19 11.54 -16.39 -6.87
N GLY A 20 11.94 -15.44 -7.73
CA GLY A 20 12.51 -15.73 -9.03
C GLY A 20 13.69 -16.68 -8.97
N ARG A 21 13.85 -17.44 -10.04
CA ARG A 21 14.87 -18.49 -10.17
C ARG A 21 15.52 -18.37 -11.54
N MET A 22 16.82 -18.68 -11.57
CA MET A 22 17.54 -18.94 -12.82
C MET A 22 17.12 -20.32 -13.34
N GLU A 23 16.48 -20.34 -14.50
CA GLU A 23 16.01 -21.55 -15.19
C GLU A 23 16.52 -21.45 -16.63
N ASP A 24 17.28 -22.45 -17.10
CA ASP A 24 17.90 -22.50 -18.43
C ASP A 24 18.68 -21.22 -18.82
N GLY A 25 19.48 -20.67 -17.89
CA GLY A 25 20.26 -19.46 -18.12
C GLY A 25 19.45 -18.17 -18.26
N ARG A 26 18.13 -18.23 -18.05
CA ARG A 26 17.22 -17.07 -18.05
C ARG A 26 16.68 -16.83 -16.65
N TYR A 27 16.58 -15.55 -16.25
CA TYR A 27 15.98 -15.17 -14.98
C TYR A 27 14.46 -15.12 -15.11
N ARG A 28 13.76 -16.07 -14.50
CA ARG A 28 12.30 -16.09 -14.45
C ARG A 28 11.84 -15.40 -13.17
N ARG A 29 11.15 -14.26 -13.33
CA ARG A 29 10.61 -13.48 -12.20
C ARG A 29 9.57 -14.30 -11.44
N GLY A 30 9.67 -14.31 -10.11
CA GLY A 30 8.68 -14.92 -9.23
C GLY A 30 7.45 -14.03 -9.11
N VAL A 31 6.28 -14.55 -9.50
CA VAL A 31 5.00 -13.83 -9.45
C VAL A 31 4.16 -14.38 -8.30
N ALA A 32 4.06 -13.61 -7.22
CA ALA A 32 3.25 -13.94 -6.05
C ALA A 32 1.87 -13.28 -6.14
N LYS A 33 0.82 -14.04 -5.81
CA LYS A 33 -0.58 -13.59 -5.81
C LYS A 33 -1.29 -14.12 -4.56
N GLY A 34 -1.78 -13.25 -3.70
CA GLY A 34 -2.39 -13.65 -2.42
C GLY A 34 -3.00 -12.50 -1.64
N TRP A 35 -3.46 -12.76 -0.42
CA TRP A 35 -3.74 -11.69 0.54
C TRP A 35 -2.46 -11.01 1.00
N ILE A 36 -1.45 -11.83 1.30
CA ILE A 36 -0.08 -11.45 1.58
C ILE A 36 0.79 -12.05 0.48
N ALA A 37 1.39 -11.19 -0.36
CA ALA A 37 2.21 -11.60 -1.49
C ALA A 37 3.66 -11.13 -1.30
N VAL A 38 4.62 -12.04 -1.48
CA VAL A 38 6.06 -11.72 -1.42
C VAL A 38 6.77 -12.30 -2.63
N GLY A 39 7.41 -11.48 -3.46
CA GLY A 39 8.10 -11.97 -4.66
C GLY A 39 8.78 -10.88 -5.48
N ASP A 40 9.29 -11.19 -6.66
CA ASP A 40 9.83 -10.13 -7.55
C ASP A 40 8.69 -9.26 -8.07
N ILE A 41 7.55 -9.89 -8.36
CA ILE A 41 6.28 -9.24 -8.67
C ILE A 41 5.24 -9.78 -7.69
N ALA A 42 4.69 -8.92 -6.83
CA ALA A 42 3.77 -9.30 -5.77
C ALA A 42 2.44 -8.57 -5.92
N PHE A 43 1.36 -9.34 -6.10
CA PHE A 43 -0.01 -8.84 -6.08
C PHE A 43 -0.69 -9.31 -4.79
N GLY A 44 -0.71 -8.42 -3.81
CA GLY A 44 -1.30 -8.65 -2.50
C GLY A 44 -2.58 -7.87 -2.35
N VAL A 45 -3.69 -8.46 -1.90
CA VAL A 45 -4.89 -7.65 -1.60
C VAL A 45 -4.62 -6.73 -0.41
N LEU A 46 -4.03 -7.26 0.66
CA LEU A 46 -3.74 -6.51 1.87
C LEU A 46 -2.29 -6.04 1.92
N PHE A 47 -1.34 -6.95 1.66
CA PHE A 47 0.08 -6.67 1.78
C PHE A 47 0.87 -7.28 0.61
N SER A 48 1.75 -6.49 0.01
CA SER A 48 2.63 -6.89 -1.09
C SER A 48 4.05 -6.41 -0.86
N LEU A 49 5.03 -7.30 -1.05
CA LEU A 49 6.46 -7.02 -0.92
C LEU A 49 7.21 -7.54 -2.14
N GLY A 50 7.93 -6.67 -2.85
CA GLY A 50 8.69 -7.10 -4.02
C GLY A 50 9.44 -6.03 -4.80
N GLY A 51 9.95 -6.38 -5.97
CA GLY A 51 10.47 -5.39 -6.92
C GLY A 51 9.34 -4.56 -7.50
N VAL A 52 8.25 -5.22 -7.89
CA VAL A 52 6.96 -4.61 -8.24
C VAL A 52 5.92 -5.12 -7.26
N ALA A 53 5.28 -4.22 -6.51
CA ALA A 53 4.32 -4.55 -5.47
C ALA A 53 3.01 -3.81 -5.74
N VAL A 54 1.89 -4.54 -5.79
CA VAL A 54 0.56 -3.96 -5.96
C VAL A 54 -0.35 -4.48 -4.86
N GLY A 55 -0.97 -3.59 -4.10
CA GLY A 55 -1.89 -3.99 -3.02
C GLY A 55 -2.39 -2.88 -2.13
N GLY A 56 -3.09 -3.24 -1.04
CA GLY A 56 -3.47 -2.26 -0.01
C GLY A 56 -2.22 -1.57 0.55
N ILE A 57 -1.28 -2.37 1.05
CA ILE A 57 0.06 -1.94 1.46
C ILE A 57 1.07 -2.53 0.48
N ALA A 58 1.83 -1.69 -0.21
CA ALA A 58 2.79 -2.08 -1.22
C ALA A 58 4.19 -1.58 -0.86
N PHE A 59 5.12 -2.52 -0.68
CA PHE A 59 6.52 -2.26 -0.45
C PHE A 59 7.34 -2.78 -1.63
N GLY A 60 8.00 -1.89 -2.36
CA GLY A 60 8.85 -2.34 -3.45
C GLY A 60 9.59 -1.27 -4.22
N GLY A 61 10.36 -1.66 -5.24
CA GLY A 61 10.98 -0.70 -6.15
C GLY A 61 9.93 0.14 -6.88
N ILE A 62 8.88 -0.53 -7.36
CA ILE A 62 7.66 0.07 -7.93
C ILE A 62 6.49 -0.42 -7.09
N GLY A 63 5.86 0.47 -6.33
CA GLY A 63 4.73 0.17 -5.46
C GLY A 63 3.45 0.86 -5.94
N ALA A 64 2.34 0.13 -6.05
CA ALA A 64 1.02 0.71 -6.32
C ALA A 64 0.03 0.26 -5.24
N GLY A 65 -0.56 1.21 -4.49
CA GLY A 65 -1.44 0.82 -3.39
C GLY A 65 -2.12 1.94 -2.63
N VAL A 66 -2.84 1.61 -1.56
CA VAL A 66 -3.36 2.64 -0.64
C VAL A 66 -2.18 3.27 0.11
N LEU A 67 -1.27 2.45 0.61
CA LEU A 67 0.01 2.84 1.17
C LEU A 67 1.10 2.25 0.27
N ALA A 68 1.82 3.11 -0.46
CA ALA A 68 2.90 2.70 -1.35
C ALA A 68 4.24 3.25 -0.83
N LEU A 69 5.20 2.34 -0.64
CA LEU A 69 6.55 2.63 -0.16
C LEU A 69 7.55 2.07 -1.16
N GLY A 70 8.33 2.95 -1.81
CA GLY A 70 9.22 2.49 -2.88
C GLY A 70 10.11 3.51 -3.56
N GLY A 71 10.80 3.08 -4.63
CA GLY A 71 11.51 3.99 -5.52
C GLY A 71 10.52 4.83 -6.33
N VAL A 72 9.54 4.16 -6.91
CA VAL A 72 8.35 4.73 -7.57
C VAL A 72 7.13 4.26 -6.78
N ALA A 73 6.40 5.19 -6.17
CA ALA A 73 5.25 4.92 -5.32
C ALA A 73 4.01 5.62 -5.89
N LEU A 74 2.98 4.84 -6.21
CA LEU A 74 1.70 5.31 -6.72
C LEU A 74 0.60 4.93 -5.73
N GLY A 75 -0.14 5.88 -5.17
CA GLY A 75 -1.13 5.48 -4.18
C GLY A 75 -1.99 6.54 -3.51
N GLY A 76 -2.70 6.12 -2.46
CA GLY A 76 -3.36 7.06 -1.56
C GLY A 76 -2.31 7.90 -0.82
N LEU A 77 -1.45 7.21 -0.08
CA LEU A 77 -0.23 7.76 0.51
C LEU A 77 0.98 7.11 -0.16
N ALA A 78 1.76 7.92 -0.87
CA ALA A 78 2.95 7.49 -1.56
C ALA A 78 4.19 8.07 -0.86
N ILE A 79 5.13 7.18 -0.51
CA ILE A 79 6.42 7.56 0.07
C ILE A 79 7.53 6.94 -0.77
N GLY A 80 8.37 7.76 -1.39
CA GLY A 80 9.39 7.23 -2.29
C GLY A 80 10.34 8.21 -2.95
N GLY A 81 11.10 7.75 -3.94
CA GLY A 81 11.92 8.63 -4.78
C GLY A 81 11.03 9.48 -5.69
N GLU A 82 10.15 8.81 -6.43
CA GLU A 82 9.02 9.40 -7.15
C GLU A 82 7.73 8.93 -6.47
N ALA A 83 6.94 9.87 -5.96
CA ALA A 83 5.75 9.61 -5.18
C ALA A 83 4.57 10.37 -5.78
N THR A 84 3.55 9.66 -6.24
CA THR A 84 2.32 10.26 -6.79
C THR A 84 1.11 9.71 -6.06
N GLY A 85 0.28 10.59 -5.50
CA GLY A 85 -0.88 10.15 -4.71
C GLY A 85 -1.79 11.25 -4.16
N ILE A 86 -2.65 10.92 -3.20
CA ILE A 86 -3.43 11.92 -2.45
C ILE A 86 -2.50 12.69 -1.50
N GLY A 87 -1.64 11.95 -0.80
CA GLY A 87 -0.50 12.48 -0.06
C GLY A 87 0.79 11.90 -0.64
N ALA A 88 1.76 12.76 -0.94
CA ALA A 88 3.03 12.34 -1.52
C ALA A 88 4.22 12.85 -0.71
N ILE A 89 5.17 11.98 -0.40
CA ILE A 89 6.43 12.33 0.26
C ILE A 89 7.58 11.72 -0.53
N GLY A 90 8.49 12.53 -1.06
CA GLY A 90 9.58 11.98 -1.87
C GLY A 90 10.57 12.97 -2.47
N GLY A 91 11.43 12.47 -3.36
CA GLY A 91 12.31 13.34 -4.16
C GLY A 91 11.50 14.16 -5.16
N LEU A 92 10.68 13.47 -5.95
CA LEU A 92 9.64 14.03 -6.82
C LEU A 92 8.29 13.63 -6.23
N ALA A 93 7.55 14.57 -5.65
CA ALA A 93 6.30 14.34 -4.96
C ALA A 93 5.16 15.08 -5.67
N VAL A 94 4.15 14.34 -6.14
CA VAL A 94 2.93 14.87 -6.75
C VAL A 94 1.73 14.42 -5.92
N GLY A 95 1.20 15.32 -5.10
CA GLY A 95 0.08 15.05 -4.19
C GLY A 95 -1.20 15.75 -4.63
N LEU A 96 -2.36 15.10 -4.60
CA LEU A 96 -3.62 15.81 -4.83
C LEU A 96 -3.96 16.74 -3.66
N TYR A 97 -3.66 16.36 -2.42
CA TYR A 97 -3.93 17.17 -1.23
C TYR A 97 -2.65 17.80 -0.67
N PHE A 98 -1.65 16.99 -0.35
CA PHE A 98 -0.38 17.46 0.19
C PHE A 98 0.83 16.77 -0.49
N ALA A 99 1.91 17.52 -0.68
CA ALA A 99 3.18 17.00 -1.17
C ALA A 99 4.37 17.54 -0.36
N ALA A 100 5.33 16.67 -0.03
CA ALA A 100 6.56 17.05 0.64
C ALA A 100 7.77 16.45 -0.07
N GLY A 101 8.79 17.25 -0.41
CA GLY A 101 9.91 16.70 -1.17
C GLY A 101 10.98 17.64 -1.73
N GLY A 102 11.81 17.12 -2.62
CA GLY A 102 12.74 17.93 -3.41
C GLY A 102 11.97 18.81 -4.40
N LEU A 103 11.20 18.18 -5.28
CA LEU A 103 10.18 18.78 -6.12
C LEU A 103 8.80 18.36 -5.56
N ALA A 104 8.02 19.32 -5.05
CA ALA A 104 6.72 19.05 -4.43
C ALA A 104 5.61 19.80 -5.18
N VAL A 105 4.70 19.07 -5.80
CA VAL A 105 3.54 19.64 -6.50
C VAL A 105 2.28 19.16 -5.79
N ALA A 106 1.44 20.08 -5.32
CA ALA A 106 0.14 19.74 -4.74
C ALA A 106 -0.95 20.74 -5.06
N TRP A 107 -2.20 20.35 -4.86
CA TRP A 107 -3.31 21.31 -4.97
C TRP A 107 -3.39 22.23 -3.75
N HIS A 108 -3.30 21.65 -2.54
CA HIS A 108 -3.52 22.40 -1.30
C HIS A 108 -2.21 22.86 -0.67
N VAL A 109 -1.37 21.93 -0.21
CA VAL A 109 -0.16 22.25 0.56
C VAL A 109 1.06 21.55 -0.05
N ALA A 110 2.10 22.31 -0.40
CA ALA A 110 3.38 21.75 -0.84
C ALA A 110 4.55 22.33 -0.04
N ARG A 111 5.44 21.46 0.43
CA ARG A 111 6.67 21.86 1.12
C ARG A 111 7.89 21.16 0.52
N GLY A 112 8.89 21.93 0.10
CA GLY A 112 10.04 21.34 -0.55
C GLY A 112 11.06 22.31 -1.09
N GLY A 113 12.09 21.78 -1.74
CA GLY A 113 13.11 22.58 -2.43
C GLY A 113 12.48 23.44 -3.53
N LEU A 114 11.67 22.82 -4.39
CA LEU A 114 10.80 23.49 -5.36
C LEU A 114 9.35 23.07 -5.10
N ALA A 115 8.55 23.98 -4.55
CA ALA A 115 7.15 23.71 -4.18
C ALA A 115 6.17 24.46 -5.09
N VAL A 116 5.13 23.77 -5.57
CA VAL A 116 4.03 24.34 -6.38
C VAL A 116 2.71 23.86 -5.79
N ALA A 117 1.99 24.76 -5.11
CA ALA A 117 0.65 24.54 -4.56
C ALA A 117 -0.03 25.87 -4.24
N ALA A 118 -1.32 25.83 -3.88
CA ALA A 118 -2.01 27.00 -3.33
C ALA A 118 -1.27 27.56 -2.09
N HIS A 119 -0.77 26.67 -1.23
CA HIS A 119 0.08 26.96 -0.08
C HIS A 119 1.45 26.32 -0.28
N ALA A 120 2.33 27.02 -1.01
CA ALA A 120 3.69 26.56 -1.33
C ALA A 120 4.72 27.25 -0.43
N ASN A 121 5.40 26.47 0.43
CA ASN A 121 6.45 26.96 1.34
C ASN A 121 6.04 28.21 2.17
N ASP A 122 4.76 28.40 2.43
CA ASP A 122 4.22 29.52 3.19
C ASP A 122 4.03 29.15 4.68
N ALA A 123 3.66 30.14 5.50
CA ALA A 123 3.42 29.91 6.92
C ALA A 123 2.32 28.85 7.18
N VAL A 124 1.38 28.68 6.25
CA VAL A 124 0.34 27.64 6.30
C VAL A 124 0.96 26.25 6.11
N ALA A 125 1.83 26.09 5.10
CA ALA A 125 2.62 24.88 4.94
C ALA A 125 3.54 24.65 6.14
N GLU A 126 4.18 25.69 6.69
CA GLU A 126 4.99 25.54 7.88
C GLU A 126 4.20 25.07 9.10
N HIS A 127 3.00 25.59 9.31
CA HIS A 127 2.11 25.18 10.39
C HIS A 127 1.51 23.78 10.16
N PHE A 128 1.30 23.38 8.90
CA PHE A 128 0.87 22.02 8.55
C PHE A 128 1.98 20.99 8.80
N PHE A 129 3.24 21.37 8.58
CA PHE A 129 4.42 20.51 8.73
C PHE A 129 5.24 20.76 10.02
N SER A 130 4.79 21.60 10.96
CA SER A 130 5.49 21.87 12.23
C SER A 130 5.37 20.67 13.19
N ALA A 131 6.35 20.54 14.09
CA ALA A 131 6.60 19.33 14.89
C ALA A 131 5.42 18.83 15.75
N ASP A 132 4.48 19.70 16.12
CA ASP A 132 3.27 19.32 16.88
C ASP A 132 2.31 18.43 16.05
N ASN A 133 2.38 18.55 14.73
CA ASN A 133 1.53 17.86 13.78
C ASN A 133 2.20 16.65 13.13
N LEU A 134 3.40 16.21 13.54
CA LEU A 134 3.89 14.88 13.12
C LEU A 134 2.90 13.79 13.55
N SER A 135 2.33 13.96 14.75
CA SER A 135 1.22 13.15 15.25
C SER A 135 -0.05 13.31 14.42
N ALA A 136 -0.37 14.51 13.93
CA ALA A 136 -1.52 14.78 13.07
C ALA A 136 -1.31 14.28 11.63
N LEU A 137 -0.08 14.24 11.13
CA LEU A 137 0.28 13.71 9.81
C LEU A 137 0.28 12.19 9.86
N LEU A 138 0.85 11.58 10.90
CA LEU A 138 0.69 10.16 11.21
C LEU A 138 -0.77 9.80 11.52
N ALA A 139 -1.53 10.64 12.22
CA ALA A 139 -2.94 10.41 12.54
C ALA A 139 -3.84 10.65 11.32
N THR A 140 -3.53 11.57 10.41
CA THR A 140 -4.25 11.73 9.14
C THR A 140 -3.95 10.56 8.23
N CYS A 141 -2.68 10.14 8.14
CA CYS A 141 -2.28 8.91 7.48
C CYS A 141 -2.97 7.69 8.11
N ALA A 142 -3.06 7.59 9.44
CA ALA A 142 -3.73 6.49 10.14
C ALA A 142 -5.27 6.58 10.06
N HIS A 143 -5.86 7.76 10.07
CA HIS A 143 -7.31 8.00 10.06
C HIS A 143 -7.91 7.90 8.65
N TYR A 144 -7.12 8.16 7.60
CA TYR A 144 -7.51 7.81 6.23
C TYR A 144 -7.08 6.39 5.84
N ALA A 145 -6.07 5.78 6.50
CA ALA A 145 -5.73 4.38 6.27
C ALA A 145 -6.65 3.39 7.01
N TRP A 146 -7.13 3.69 8.23
CA TRP A 146 -7.93 2.75 9.04
C TRP A 146 -9.26 2.29 8.39
N PRO A 147 -10.06 3.14 7.69
CA PRO A 147 -11.31 2.67 7.11
C PRO A 147 -11.03 1.73 5.93
N PHE A 148 -9.96 1.99 5.18
CA PHE A 148 -9.56 1.21 4.01
C PHE A 148 -8.81 -0.07 4.38
N LEU A 149 -8.11 -0.12 5.52
CA LEU A 149 -7.59 -1.35 6.12
C LEU A 149 -8.70 -2.18 6.77
N LEU A 150 -9.71 -1.53 7.34
CA LEU A 150 -10.84 -2.23 7.95
C LEU A 150 -11.76 -2.87 6.92
N VAL A 151 -12.05 -2.26 5.77
CA VAL A 151 -12.97 -2.86 4.78
C VAL A 151 -12.57 -4.31 4.42
N PRO A 152 -11.31 -4.63 4.06
CA PRO A 152 -10.87 -6.01 3.84
C PRO A 152 -10.97 -6.88 5.11
N VAL A 153 -10.60 -6.34 6.28
CA VAL A 153 -10.62 -7.07 7.57
C VAL A 153 -12.05 -7.38 8.02
N LEU A 154 -12.99 -6.45 7.83
CA LEU A 154 -14.42 -6.58 8.10
C LEU A 154 -15.08 -7.55 7.12
N LEU A 155 -14.69 -7.53 5.84
CA LEU A 155 -15.13 -8.52 4.85
C LEU A 155 -14.64 -9.92 5.21
N VAL A 156 -13.39 -10.07 5.66
CA VAL A 156 -12.85 -11.33 6.17
C VAL A 156 -13.53 -11.76 7.46
N PHE A 157 -13.73 -10.85 8.41
CA PHE A 157 -14.42 -11.12 9.67
C PHE A 157 -15.87 -11.54 9.43
N GLN A 158 -16.62 -10.84 8.57
CA GLN A 158 -17.97 -11.22 8.17
C GLN A 158 -17.99 -12.57 7.44
N ALA A 159 -17.02 -12.86 6.58
CA ALA A 159 -16.90 -14.16 5.92
C ALA A 159 -16.60 -15.29 6.92
N LEU A 160 -15.79 -15.04 7.94
CA LEU A 160 -15.49 -15.99 9.01
C LEU A 160 -16.68 -16.19 9.97
N VAL A 161 -17.43 -15.13 10.28
CA VAL A 161 -18.64 -15.20 11.12
C VAL A 161 -19.79 -15.89 10.37
N ARG A 162 -19.99 -15.63 9.08
CA ARG A 162 -20.99 -16.34 8.26
C ARG A 162 -20.74 -17.84 8.21
N ARG A 163 -19.48 -18.28 8.18
CA ARG A 163 -19.11 -19.70 8.27
C ARG A 163 -19.41 -20.34 9.63
N ARG A 164 -19.60 -19.57 10.70
CA ARG A 164 -20.09 -20.09 12.00
C ARG A 164 -21.62 -20.17 12.08
N ILE A 165 -22.36 -19.53 11.17
CA ILE A 165 -23.83 -19.49 11.18
C ILE A 165 -24.43 -20.55 10.26
N GLU A 166 -23.64 -21.17 9.38
CA GLU A 166 -24.00 -22.47 8.80
C GLU A 166 -23.64 -23.54 9.85
N PRO A 167 -24.59 -24.00 10.71
CA PRO A 167 -24.34 -25.21 11.47
C PRO A 167 -24.02 -26.29 10.46
N GLU A 168 -23.03 -27.14 10.75
CA GLU A 168 -22.81 -28.38 10.02
C GLU A 168 -24.19 -29.04 9.86
N ALA A 169 -24.64 -29.12 8.61
CA ALA A 169 -25.88 -29.81 8.29
C ALA A 169 -25.74 -31.21 8.89
N PRO A 170 -26.69 -31.68 9.73
CA PRO A 170 -26.56 -32.96 10.37
C PRO A 170 -26.51 -34.02 9.27
N ASP A 171 -25.44 -34.82 9.32
CA ASP A 171 -25.19 -35.93 8.41
C ASP A 171 -26.45 -36.80 8.33
N GLY A 172 -27.06 -36.76 7.16
CA GLY A 172 -28.43 -37.18 6.93
C GLY A 172 -28.49 -38.25 5.86
N ARG A 173 -28.21 -39.50 6.30
CA ARG A 173 -28.41 -40.81 5.65
C ARG A 173 -27.35 -41.28 4.65
#